data_AF-C9W8M5-F1
#
_entry.id   AF-C9W8M5-F1
#
_cell.length_a   1.000
_cell.length_b   1.000
_cell.length_c   1.000
_cell.angle_alpha   90.00
_cell.angle_beta   90.00
_cell.angle_gamma   90.00
#
_symmetry.space_group_name_H-M   'P 1'
#
loop_
_entity.id
_entity.type
_entity.pdbx_description
1 polymer ?
#
loop_
_entity_poly.entity_id
_entity_poly.type
_entity_poly.pdbx_seq_one_letter_code
_entity_poly.pdbx_strand_id
1 'polypeptide(L)'
;MATPTKIDLEDALALGPSWRHLCHVMLYAPDPGVLFGGRILLNYAVLMSMRFDGRLGFPGGFVDDRSPSLEEGLNKELLKKLGEGVSTFSILSTDYRSSLAESKSKVVAHFYVKCLTLEQLQAVEAGAPQAKDHGLEVLGLVRVPLYTLRDGVGGLPAFLENSFFGVAREQLLEALQDLGILAPETASDLKERTVQRKQTLRLIGT
;
A
#
# COMPACT_ATOMS: atom_id res chain seq x y z
N MET A 1 9.82 -16.20 9.16
CA MET A 1 9.86 -15.73 7.77
C MET A 1 11.18 -15.01 7.60
N ALA A 2 11.91 -15.23 6.49
CA ALA A 2 13.14 -14.47 6.27
C ALA A 2 12.74 -13.01 6.11
N THR A 3 13.42 -12.10 6.80
CA THR A 3 13.15 -10.67 6.65
C THR A 3 13.58 -10.27 5.24
N PRO A 4 12.69 -9.70 4.41
CA PRO A 4 13.09 -9.25 3.09
C PRO A 4 14.17 -8.17 3.22
N THR A 5 15.13 -8.18 2.30
CA THR A 5 16.28 -7.28 2.32
C THR A 5 16.13 -6.19 1.27
N LYS A 6 16.48 -4.95 1.61
CA LYS A 6 16.53 -3.86 0.63
C LYS A 6 17.55 -4.16 -0.46
N ILE A 7 17.18 -3.88 -1.70
CA ILE A 7 18.00 -4.06 -2.89
C ILE A 7 17.81 -2.84 -3.79
N ASP A 8 18.87 -2.42 -4.47
CA ASP A 8 18.78 -1.33 -5.43
C ASP A 8 18.06 -1.78 -6.71
N LEU A 9 17.45 -0.84 -7.44
CA LEU A 9 16.63 -1.19 -8.60
C LEU A 9 17.45 -1.89 -9.70
N GLU A 10 18.67 -1.41 -9.95
CA GLU A 10 19.57 -2.00 -10.96
C GLU A 10 19.92 -3.45 -10.60
N ASP A 11 20.30 -3.70 -9.35
CA ASP A 11 20.60 -5.04 -8.85
C ASP A 11 19.38 -5.96 -8.89
N ALA A 12 18.20 -5.43 -8.55
CA ALA A 12 16.95 -6.17 -8.61
C ALA A 12 16.61 -6.61 -10.04
N LEU A 13 16.81 -5.73 -11.03
CA LEU A 13 16.58 -6.03 -12.44
C LEU A 13 17.65 -6.95 -13.04
N ALA A 14 18.84 -7.00 -12.44
CA ALA A 14 19.91 -7.92 -12.82
C ALA A 14 19.72 -9.36 -12.27
N LEU A 15 18.72 -9.59 -11.43
CA LEU A 15 18.42 -10.92 -10.92
C LEU A 15 17.98 -11.87 -12.05
N GLY A 16 18.44 -13.12 -11.97
CA GLY A 16 18.17 -14.11 -13.01
C GLY A 16 16.69 -14.49 -13.14
N PRO A 17 16.30 -15.19 -14.22
CA PRO A 17 14.90 -15.46 -14.61
C PRO A 17 14.10 -16.34 -13.63
N SER A 18 14.75 -16.87 -12.59
CA SER A 18 14.05 -17.59 -11.52
C SER A 18 13.42 -16.67 -10.48
N TRP A 19 13.71 -15.37 -10.53
CA TRP A 19 13.14 -14.35 -9.67
C TRP A 19 11.86 -13.78 -10.28
N ARG A 20 10.86 -13.55 -9.44
CA ARG A 20 9.58 -12.98 -9.85
C ARG A 20 9.44 -11.57 -9.30
N HIS A 21 8.93 -10.68 -10.13
CA HIS A 21 8.76 -9.27 -9.78
C HIS A 21 7.30 -9.01 -9.39
N LEU A 22 7.10 -8.58 -8.15
CA LEU A 22 5.82 -8.11 -7.61
C LEU A 22 5.87 -6.60 -7.55
N CYS A 23 4.95 -5.90 -8.21
CA CYS A 23 4.86 -4.45 -8.15
C CYS A 23 3.56 -4.05 -7.45
N HIS A 24 3.63 -3.08 -6.55
CA HIS A 24 2.45 -2.50 -5.88
C HIS A 24 2.63 -1.01 -5.65
N VAL A 25 1.53 -0.27 -5.56
CA VAL A 25 1.54 1.20 -5.50
C VAL A 25 0.66 1.73 -4.38
N MET A 26 1.17 2.72 -3.65
CA MET A 26 0.36 3.61 -2.82
C MET A 26 -0.22 4.73 -3.69
N LEU A 27 -1.53 4.68 -3.92
CA LEU A 27 -2.28 5.78 -4.54
C LEU A 27 -2.79 6.70 -3.43
N TYR A 28 -2.49 7.99 -3.54
CA TYR A 28 -2.95 8.98 -2.58
C TYR A 28 -3.31 10.31 -3.23
N ALA A 29 -4.14 11.12 -2.55
CA ALA A 29 -4.53 12.45 -3.00
C ALA A 29 -4.73 13.40 -1.81
N PRO A 30 -4.44 14.71 -1.96
CA PRO A 30 -4.89 15.71 -0.99
C PRO A 30 -6.42 15.66 -0.83
N ASP A 31 -6.90 15.70 0.41
CA ASP A 31 -8.32 15.62 0.74
C ASP A 31 -8.70 16.77 1.70
N PRO A 32 -9.41 17.81 1.21
CA PRO A 32 -9.87 18.92 2.03
C PRO A 32 -11.08 18.56 2.90
N GLY A 33 -11.57 17.31 2.82
CA GLY A 33 -12.72 16.82 3.54
C GLY A 33 -12.53 16.83 5.06
N VAL A 34 -13.66 16.84 5.74
CA VAL A 34 -13.73 16.91 7.20
C VAL A 34 -14.73 15.91 7.75
N LEU A 35 -14.41 15.33 8.90
CA LEU A 35 -15.31 14.45 9.64
C LEU A 35 -16.05 15.20 10.76
N PHE A 36 -17.24 14.69 11.09
CA PHE A 36 -18.09 15.18 12.17
C PHE A 36 -18.36 16.69 12.11
N GLY A 37 -18.62 17.19 10.89
CA GLY A 37 -18.98 18.59 10.66
C GLY A 37 -17.84 19.59 10.89
N GLY A 38 -16.61 19.23 10.50
CA GLY A 38 -15.46 20.16 10.58
C GLY A 38 -14.54 19.97 11.78
N ARG A 39 -14.72 18.92 12.58
CA ARG A 39 -13.94 18.72 13.82
C ARG A 39 -12.60 18.03 13.57
N ILE A 40 -12.50 17.27 12.48
CA ILE A 40 -11.31 16.48 12.15
C ILE A 40 -11.06 16.62 10.65
N LEU A 41 -9.88 17.10 10.29
CA LEU A 41 -9.43 17.19 8.90
C LEU A 41 -8.96 15.82 8.41
N LEU A 42 -9.29 15.46 7.16
CA LEU A 42 -8.79 14.24 6.53
C LEU A 42 -7.35 14.39 6.04
N ASN A 43 -7.00 15.58 5.53
CA ASN A 43 -5.72 15.98 4.93
C ASN A 43 -5.38 15.24 3.63
N TYR A 44 -5.35 13.91 3.66
CA TYR A 44 -5.07 13.07 2.50
C TYR A 44 -5.94 11.82 2.52
N ALA A 45 -6.31 11.35 1.34
CA ALA A 45 -6.89 10.04 1.10
C ALA A 45 -5.79 9.11 0.58
N VAL A 46 -5.66 7.92 1.16
CA VAL A 46 -4.72 6.87 0.73
C VAL A 46 -5.52 5.59 0.50
N LEU A 47 -5.32 4.92 -0.63
CA LEU A 47 -6.02 3.67 -0.94
C LEU A 47 -5.20 2.44 -0.55
N MET A 48 -5.87 1.51 0.14
CA MET A 48 -5.46 0.12 0.28
C MET A 48 -6.61 -0.80 -0.12
N SER A 49 -6.32 -2.09 -0.27
CA SER A 49 -7.30 -3.11 -0.62
C SER A 49 -7.31 -4.26 0.39
N MET A 50 -8.50 -4.75 0.72
CA MET A 50 -8.68 -6.07 1.31
C MET A 50 -8.43 -7.11 0.22
N ARG A 51 -7.47 -8.01 0.47
CA ARG A 51 -7.10 -9.08 -0.46
C ARG A 51 -7.88 -10.36 -0.17
N PHE A 52 -7.87 -11.29 -1.12
CA PHE A 52 -8.47 -12.63 -0.97
C PHE A 52 -7.99 -13.42 0.25
N ASP A 53 -6.77 -13.15 0.75
CA ASP A 53 -6.18 -13.80 1.92
C ASP A 53 -6.57 -13.15 3.26
N GLY A 54 -7.53 -12.21 3.22
CA GLY A 54 -8.06 -11.52 4.41
C GLY A 54 -7.11 -10.48 4.99
N ARG A 55 -6.10 -10.03 4.22
CA ARG A 55 -5.11 -9.04 4.65
C ARG A 55 -5.20 -7.76 3.83
N LEU A 56 -4.89 -6.64 4.47
CA LEU A 56 -4.75 -5.35 3.82
C LEU A 56 -3.42 -5.26 3.08
N GLY A 57 -3.44 -4.72 1.86
CA GLY A 57 -2.25 -4.47 1.05
C GLY A 57 -2.49 -3.38 0.02
N PHE A 58 -1.41 -2.94 -0.61
CA PHE A 58 -1.49 -2.01 -1.73
C PHE A 58 -1.92 -2.72 -3.02
N PRO A 59 -2.67 -2.05 -3.90
CA PRO A 59 -3.02 -2.59 -5.20
C PRO A 59 -1.76 -2.80 -6.07
N GLY A 60 -1.78 -3.85 -6.88
CA GLY A 60 -0.64 -4.29 -7.65
C GLY A 60 -0.67 -5.79 -7.93
N GLY A 61 0.40 -6.35 -8.46
CA GLY A 61 0.46 -7.75 -8.83
C GLY A 61 1.83 -8.18 -9.32
N PHE A 62 1.97 -9.46 -9.58
CA PHE A 62 3.15 -9.96 -10.28
C PHE A 62 3.16 -9.40 -11.70
N VAL A 63 4.28 -8.82 -12.08
CA VAL A 63 4.51 -8.34 -13.44
C VAL A 63 4.91 -9.52 -14.32
N ASP A 64 4.31 -9.62 -15.50
CA ASP A 64 4.72 -10.58 -16.53
C ASP A 64 6.10 -10.19 -17.08
N ASP A 65 7.03 -11.15 -17.13
CA ASP A 65 8.38 -11.00 -17.69
C ASP A 65 8.37 -10.53 -19.16
N ARG A 66 7.24 -10.64 -19.85
CA ARG A 66 7.04 -10.11 -21.22
C ARG A 66 6.69 -8.62 -21.27
N SER A 67 6.44 -7.99 -20.12
CA SER A 67 6.16 -6.56 -20.06
C SER A 67 7.43 -5.76 -20.38
N PRO A 68 7.36 -4.74 -21.26
CA PRO A 68 8.52 -3.91 -21.61
C PRO A 68 9.18 -3.23 -20.40
N SER A 69 8.42 -2.96 -19.33
CA SER A 69 8.95 -2.48 -18.05
C SER A 69 8.08 -2.91 -16.86
N LEU A 70 8.61 -2.71 -15.64
CA LEU A 70 7.87 -2.91 -14.39
C LEU A 70 6.61 -2.03 -14.34
N GLU A 71 6.71 -0.78 -14.77
CA GLU A 71 5.61 0.18 -14.79
C GLU A 71 4.50 -0.26 -15.73
N GLU A 72 4.84 -0.72 -16.95
CA GLU A 72 3.81 -1.18 -17.88
C GLU A 72 3.08 -2.43 -17.34
N GLY A 73 3.83 -3.36 -16.74
CA GLY A 73 3.26 -4.50 -16.04
C GLY A 73 2.36 -4.10 -14.89
N LEU A 74 2.81 -3.16 -14.04
CA LEU A 74 2.03 -2.65 -12.92
C LEU A 74 0.75 -1.95 -13.40
N ASN A 75 0.81 -1.10 -14.42
CA ASN A 75 -0.38 -0.44 -14.97
C ASN A 75 -1.40 -1.46 -15.50
N LYS A 76 -0.96 -2.54 -16.15
CA LYS A 76 -1.85 -3.65 -16.57
C LYS A 76 -2.48 -4.37 -15.38
N GLU A 77 -1.71 -4.61 -14.32
CA GLU A 77 -2.21 -5.23 -13.09
C GLU A 77 -3.22 -4.34 -12.36
N LEU A 78 -2.97 -3.03 -12.32
CA LEU A 78 -3.89 -2.06 -11.74
C LEU A 78 -5.22 -2.03 -12.50
N LEU A 79 -5.20 -2.05 -13.83
CA LEU A 79 -6.43 -2.07 -14.63
C LEU A 79 -7.29 -3.30 -14.33
N LYS A 80 -6.69 -4.48 -14.18
CA LYS A 80 -7.41 -5.72 -13.83
C LYS A 80 -8.05 -5.63 -12.44
N LYS A 81 -7.34 -5.05 -11.47
CA LYS A 81 -7.70 -5.02 -10.05
C LYS A 81 -8.60 -3.87 -9.64
N LEU A 82 -8.48 -2.73 -10.32
CA LEU A 82 -9.14 -1.47 -9.96
C LEU A 82 -10.05 -0.92 -11.07
N GLY A 83 -10.06 -1.54 -12.26
CA GLY A 83 -10.95 -1.16 -13.35
C GLY A 83 -10.54 0.14 -14.05
N GLU A 84 -11.40 0.64 -14.93
CA GLU A 84 -11.11 1.76 -15.84
C GLU A 84 -10.80 3.11 -15.15
N GLY A 85 -11.07 3.24 -13.85
CA GLY A 85 -10.73 4.45 -13.09
C GLY A 85 -9.23 4.77 -13.11
N VAL A 86 -8.37 3.75 -13.24
CA VAL A 86 -6.91 3.92 -13.33
C VAL A 86 -6.43 4.40 -14.70
N SER A 87 -7.26 4.31 -15.74
CA SER A 87 -6.93 4.77 -17.10
C SER A 87 -6.78 6.30 -17.20
N THR A 88 -7.08 7.03 -16.12
CA THR A 88 -6.92 8.49 -16.01
C THR A 88 -5.51 8.94 -15.62
N PHE A 89 -4.62 8.00 -15.31
CA PHE A 89 -3.21 8.25 -14.99
C PHE A 89 -2.33 7.07 -15.42
N SER A 90 -1.03 7.19 -15.23
CA SER A 90 -0.10 6.07 -15.38
C SER A 90 0.97 6.13 -14.30
N ILE A 91 1.36 4.95 -13.83
CA ILE A 91 2.55 4.80 -12.99
C ILE A 91 3.78 4.93 -13.88
N LEU A 92 4.72 5.76 -13.45
CA LEU A 92 5.96 6.07 -14.13
C LEU A 92 7.16 5.69 -13.26
N SER A 93 8.36 5.66 -13.85
CA SER A 93 9.59 5.37 -13.12
C SER A 93 9.88 6.40 -12.02
N THR A 94 9.43 7.65 -12.17
CA THR A 94 9.52 8.70 -11.13
C THR A 94 8.68 8.40 -9.88
N ASP A 95 7.70 7.51 -10.01
CA ASP A 95 6.84 7.08 -8.90
C ASP A 95 7.51 5.94 -8.08
N TYR A 96 8.61 5.36 -8.54
CA TYR A 96 9.36 4.31 -7.83
C TYR A 96 9.93 4.79 -6.49
N ARG A 97 9.94 3.92 -5.48
CA ARG A 97 10.48 4.22 -4.15
C ARG A 97 11.49 3.21 -3.64
N SER A 98 11.17 1.92 -3.70
CA SER A 98 12.04 0.90 -3.11
C SER A 98 11.80 -0.49 -3.68
N SER A 99 12.79 -1.36 -3.49
CA SER A 99 12.72 -2.78 -3.81
C SER A 99 13.15 -3.60 -2.61
N LEU A 100 12.46 -4.71 -2.38
CA LEU A 100 12.70 -5.64 -1.29
C LEU A 100 12.76 -7.06 -1.83
N ALA A 101 13.89 -7.74 -1.64
CA ALA A 101 14.10 -9.11 -2.09
C ALA A 101 13.85 -10.13 -0.97
N GLU A 102 13.12 -11.20 -1.28
CA GLU A 102 12.95 -12.38 -0.43
C GLU A 102 13.55 -13.62 -1.11
N SER A 103 14.77 -13.99 -0.70
CA SER A 103 15.53 -15.06 -1.36
C SER A 103 14.89 -16.44 -1.29
N LYS A 104 14.08 -16.71 -0.25
CA LYS A 104 13.43 -18.02 -0.08
C LYS A 104 12.33 -18.26 -1.12
N SER A 105 11.52 -17.24 -1.38
CA SER A 105 10.43 -17.28 -2.37
C SER A 105 10.90 -16.86 -3.76
N LYS A 106 12.11 -16.29 -3.87
CA LYS A 106 12.66 -15.67 -5.07
C LYS A 106 11.72 -14.60 -5.63
N VAL A 107 11.22 -13.74 -4.74
CA VAL A 107 10.36 -12.62 -5.10
C VAL A 107 11.07 -11.32 -4.79
N VAL A 108 11.00 -10.35 -5.71
CA VAL A 108 11.31 -8.94 -5.42
C VAL A 108 10.01 -8.16 -5.44
N ALA A 109 9.74 -7.45 -4.35
CA ALA A 109 8.61 -6.54 -4.21
C ALA A 109 9.07 -5.10 -4.48
N HIS A 110 8.55 -4.49 -5.53
CA HIS A 110 8.79 -3.10 -5.92
C HIS A 110 7.64 -2.22 -5.44
N PHE A 111 7.98 -1.12 -4.77
CA PHE A 111 7.02 -0.16 -4.24
C PHE A 111 7.06 1.15 -5.02
N TYR A 112 5.87 1.62 -5.37
CA TYR A 112 5.63 2.90 -6.03
C TYR A 112 4.70 3.77 -5.17
N VAL A 113 4.80 5.07 -5.33
CA VAL A 113 3.94 6.06 -4.67
C VAL A 113 3.48 7.08 -5.70
N LYS A 114 2.16 7.20 -5.89
CA LYS A 114 1.55 8.09 -6.89
C LYS A 114 0.60 9.09 -6.22
N CYS A 115 0.90 10.37 -6.38
CA CYS A 115 -0.02 11.45 -6.06
C CYS A 115 -1.03 11.64 -7.19
N LEU A 116 -2.30 11.66 -6.85
CA LEU A 116 -3.44 11.88 -7.74
C LEU A 116 -4.21 13.13 -7.31
N THR A 117 -5.10 13.62 -8.17
CA THR A 117 -6.17 14.50 -7.70
C THR A 117 -7.22 13.68 -6.93
N LEU A 118 -8.02 14.34 -6.09
CA LEU A 118 -9.07 13.65 -5.33
C LEU A 118 -10.11 13.03 -6.25
N GLU A 119 -10.42 13.69 -7.37
CA GLU A 119 -11.35 13.22 -8.40
C GLU A 119 -10.84 11.96 -9.08
N GLN A 120 -9.54 11.90 -9.41
CA GLN A 120 -8.91 10.69 -9.95
C GLN A 120 -8.98 9.54 -8.95
N LEU A 121 -8.69 9.81 -7.67
CA LEU A 121 -8.75 8.79 -6.61
C LEU A 121 -10.19 8.28 -6.40
N GLN A 122 -11.19 9.16 -6.46
CA GLN A 122 -12.61 8.80 -6.42
C GLN A 122 -13.06 8.01 -7.66
N ALA A 123 -12.53 8.33 -8.85
CA ALA A 123 -12.80 7.56 -10.06
C ALA A 123 -12.26 6.13 -9.95
N VAL A 124 -11.09 5.93 -9.32
CA VAL A 124 -10.57 4.60 -8.99
C VAL A 124 -11.51 3.86 -8.04
N GLU A 125 -11.98 4.50 -6.97
CA GLU A 125 -12.92 3.89 -6.02
C GLU A 125 -14.26 3.52 -6.67
N ALA A 126 -14.78 4.36 -7.55
CA ALA A 126 -16.02 4.12 -8.27
C ALA A 126 -15.89 2.98 -9.30
N GLY A 127 -14.73 2.85 -9.94
CA GLY A 127 -14.44 1.81 -10.94
C GLY A 127 -14.09 0.44 -10.34
N ALA A 128 -13.47 0.41 -9.16
CA ALA A 128 -12.93 -0.83 -8.58
C ALA A 128 -13.97 -1.96 -8.37
N PRO A 129 -15.24 -1.69 -7.98
CA PRO A 129 -16.26 -2.75 -7.90
C PRO A 129 -16.62 -3.39 -9.23
N GLN A 130 -16.32 -2.75 -10.37
CA GLN A 130 -16.56 -3.25 -11.72
C GLN A 130 -15.32 -3.92 -12.31
N ALA A 131 -14.20 -3.92 -11.59
CA ALA A 131 -12.95 -4.51 -12.04
C ALA A 131 -13.06 -6.04 -12.14
N LYS A 132 -12.25 -6.62 -13.03
CA LYS A 132 -12.24 -8.06 -13.28
C LYS A 132 -11.99 -8.89 -12.02
N ASP A 133 -11.10 -8.40 -11.15
CA ASP A 133 -10.67 -9.15 -9.97
C ASP A 133 -11.49 -8.81 -8.70
N HIS A 134 -12.52 -7.97 -8.83
CA HIS A 134 -13.41 -7.65 -7.73
C HIS A 134 -14.22 -8.88 -7.29
N GLY A 135 -14.23 -9.15 -5.98
CA GLY A 135 -14.85 -10.35 -5.41
C GLY A 135 -14.03 -11.63 -5.58
N LEU A 136 -12.85 -11.54 -6.21
CA LEU A 136 -11.90 -12.65 -6.38
C LEU A 136 -10.61 -12.32 -5.60
N GLU A 137 -9.60 -11.75 -6.27
CA GLU A 137 -8.33 -11.39 -5.62
C GLU A 137 -8.46 -10.13 -4.74
N VAL A 138 -9.40 -9.24 -5.09
CA VAL A 138 -9.65 -7.96 -4.41
C VAL A 138 -11.06 -7.96 -3.84
N LEU A 139 -11.18 -7.87 -2.51
CA LEU A 139 -12.45 -7.93 -1.79
C LEU A 139 -13.04 -6.54 -1.48
N GLY A 140 -12.30 -5.47 -1.76
CA GLY A 140 -12.77 -4.10 -1.59
C GLY A 140 -11.65 -3.12 -1.30
N LEU A 141 -11.86 -1.86 -1.72
CA LEU A 141 -10.97 -0.76 -1.38
C LEU A 141 -11.36 -0.15 -0.03
N VAL A 142 -10.35 0.35 0.68
CA VAL A 142 -10.50 1.12 1.91
C VAL A 142 -9.59 2.35 1.84
N ARG A 143 -10.08 3.48 2.36
CA ARG A 143 -9.25 4.65 2.64
C ARG A 143 -8.55 4.46 3.99
N VAL A 144 -7.28 4.79 4.07
CA VAL A 144 -6.53 4.84 5.34
C VAL A 144 -6.98 6.07 6.14
N PRO A 145 -7.48 5.94 7.37
CA PRO A 145 -7.87 7.08 8.19
C PRO A 145 -6.63 7.70 8.84
N LEU A 146 -6.09 8.78 8.27
CA LEU A 146 -4.83 9.37 8.73
C LEU A 146 -4.93 10.21 10.02
N TYR A 147 -6.14 10.49 10.47
CA TYR A 147 -6.40 11.18 11.74
C TYR A 147 -6.28 10.23 12.94
N THR A 148 -6.10 10.80 14.12
CA THR A 148 -6.24 10.09 15.40
C THR A 148 -7.38 10.74 16.19
N LEU A 149 -8.33 9.93 16.69
CA LEU A 149 -9.44 10.41 17.51
C LEU A 149 -8.96 10.79 18.92
N ARG A 150 -9.82 11.48 19.67
CA ARG A 150 -9.49 12.00 21.02
C ARG A 150 -9.15 10.91 22.05
N ASP A 151 -9.58 9.68 21.81
CA ASP A 151 -9.25 8.51 22.64
C ASP A 151 -7.79 8.03 22.44
N GLY A 152 -7.07 8.60 21.46
CA GLY A 152 -5.70 8.21 21.11
C GLY A 152 -5.60 6.86 20.40
N VAL A 153 -6.73 6.24 20.04
CA VAL A 153 -6.82 4.89 19.46
C VAL A 153 -7.54 4.91 18.11
N GLY A 154 -8.70 5.55 18.00
CA GLY A 154 -9.47 5.55 16.77
C GLY A 154 -8.76 6.26 15.62
N GLY A 155 -8.99 5.79 14.39
CA GLY A 155 -8.33 6.32 13.19
C GLY A 155 -7.07 5.52 12.83
N LEU A 156 -5.95 6.20 12.54
CA LEU A 156 -4.72 5.56 12.07
C LEU A 156 -4.19 4.49 13.04
N PRO A 157 -4.16 4.71 14.37
CA PRO A 157 -3.67 3.68 15.29
C PRO A 157 -4.50 2.40 15.19
N ALA A 158 -5.83 2.48 15.29
CA ALA A 158 -6.73 1.33 15.13
C ALA A 158 -6.64 0.69 13.74
N PHE A 159 -6.38 1.47 12.69
CA PHE A 159 -6.20 0.92 11.34
C PHE A 159 -4.94 0.05 11.24
N LEU A 160 -3.82 0.48 11.84
CA LEU A 160 -2.54 -0.25 11.83
C LEU A 160 -2.57 -1.57 12.61
N GLU A 161 -3.62 -1.77 13.41
CA GLU A 161 -3.89 -3.01 14.13
C GLU A 161 -4.53 -4.11 13.28
N ASN A 162 -4.94 -3.80 12.04
CA ASN A 162 -5.42 -4.81 11.10
C ASN A 162 -4.30 -5.77 10.66
N SER A 163 -4.70 -6.85 9.99
CA SER A 163 -3.76 -7.77 9.36
C SER A 163 -3.29 -7.23 8.01
N PHE A 164 -1.98 -7.10 7.83
CA PHE A 164 -1.37 -6.60 6.58
C PHE A 164 -0.61 -7.70 5.84
N PHE A 165 -0.58 -7.61 4.51
CA PHE A 165 0.19 -8.47 3.64
C PHE A 165 1.67 -8.03 3.64
N GLY A 166 2.57 -8.98 3.83
CA GLY A 166 4.02 -8.75 3.76
C GLY A 166 4.46 -7.57 4.63
N VAL A 167 5.09 -6.58 3.97
CA VAL A 167 5.61 -5.35 4.57
C VAL A 167 4.73 -4.12 4.28
N ALA A 168 3.48 -4.31 3.84
CA ALA A 168 2.62 -3.20 3.39
C ALA A 168 2.35 -2.16 4.49
N ARG A 169 2.32 -2.59 5.76
CA ARG A 169 2.19 -1.67 6.90
C ARG A 169 3.44 -0.80 7.06
N GLU A 170 4.61 -1.40 6.99
CA GLU A 170 5.89 -0.72 7.13
C GLU A 170 6.09 0.26 5.96
N GLN A 171 5.77 -0.16 4.73
CA GLN A 171 5.74 0.70 3.54
C GLN A 171 4.77 1.87 3.66
N LEU A 172 3.57 1.66 4.23
CA LEU A 172 2.62 2.74 4.47
C LEU A 172 3.21 3.80 5.41
N LEU A 173 3.78 3.38 6.54
CA LEU A 173 4.34 4.31 7.53
C LEU A 173 5.56 5.06 7.00
N GLU A 174 6.45 4.37 6.29
CA GLU A 174 7.61 4.98 5.64
C GLU A 174 7.19 6.00 4.57
N ALA A 175 6.25 5.64 3.69
CA ALA A 175 5.75 6.55 2.67
C ALA A 175 5.09 7.79 3.26
N LEU A 176 4.25 7.64 4.30
CA LEU A 176 3.60 8.77 4.96
C LEU A 176 4.62 9.71 5.61
N GLN A 177 5.69 9.17 6.18
CA GLN A 177 6.78 9.95 6.76
C GLN A 177 7.59 10.67 5.68
N ASP A 178 7.99 9.98 4.62
CA ASP A 178 8.79 10.53 3.51
C ASP A 178 8.03 11.65 2.76
N LEU A 179 6.71 11.53 2.66
CA LEU A 179 5.85 12.55 2.08
C LEU A 179 5.57 13.75 3.02
N GLY A 180 6.03 13.70 4.27
CA GLY A 180 5.73 14.73 5.28
C GLY A 180 4.26 14.78 5.70
N ILE A 181 3.49 13.72 5.43
CA ILE A 181 2.09 13.60 5.83
C ILE A 181 2.00 13.21 7.32
N LEU A 182 2.95 12.40 7.78
CA LEU A 182 3.06 11.99 9.17
C LEU A 182 4.39 12.47 9.75
N ALA A 183 4.35 13.08 10.94
CA ALA A 183 5.57 13.52 11.61
C ALA A 183 6.44 12.32 12.04
N PRO A 184 7.78 12.39 11.97
CA PRO A 184 8.67 11.27 12.29
C PRO A 184 8.47 10.69 13.69
N GLU A 185 8.21 11.53 14.68
CA GLU A 185 7.90 11.12 16.05
C GLU A 185 6.61 10.30 16.11
N THR A 186 5.56 10.73 15.40
CA THR A 186 4.29 10.00 15.36
C THR A 186 4.46 8.66 14.64
N ALA A 187 5.23 8.62 13.55
CA ALA A 187 5.53 7.39 12.84
C ALA A 187 6.27 6.39 13.73
N SER A 188 7.24 6.87 14.51
CA SER A 188 8.03 6.05 15.44
C SER A 188 7.15 5.47 16.56
N ASP A 189 6.33 6.31 17.19
CA ASP A 189 5.40 5.89 18.24
C ASP A 189 4.42 4.80 17.76
N LEU A 190 3.89 4.95 16.54
CA LEU A 190 2.98 3.97 15.95
C LEU A 190 3.69 2.64 15.63
N LYS A 191 4.94 2.68 15.16
CA LYS A 191 5.76 1.47 14.94
C LYS A 191 5.99 0.74 16.27
N GLU A 192 6.35 1.45 17.33
CA GLU A 192 6.59 0.86 18.65
C GLU A 192 5.35 0.18 19.23
N ARG A 193 4.19 0.86 19.17
CA ARG A 193 2.90 0.30 19.64
C ARG A 193 2.56 -1.01 18.92
N THR A 194 2.77 -1.05 17.61
CA THR A 194 2.53 -2.25 16.79
C THR A 194 3.43 -3.42 17.22
N VAL A 195 4.70 -3.15 17.57
CA VAL A 195 5.65 -4.17 18.03
C VAL A 195 5.27 -4.70 19.41
N GLN A 196 4.98 -3.80 20.36
CA GLN A 196 4.59 -4.16 21.72
C GLN A 196 3.36 -5.06 21.72
N ARG A 197 2.33 -4.73 20.92
CA ARG A 197 1.13 -5.57 20.85
C ARG A 197 1.40 -6.95 20.26
N LYS A 198 2.22 -7.07 19.22
CA LYS A 198 2.62 -8.38 18.68
C LYS A 198 3.31 -9.24 19.73
N GLN A 199 4.08 -8.63 20.65
CA GLN A 199 4.68 -9.34 21.78
C GLN A 199 3.63 -9.75 22.81
N THR A 200 2.71 -8.86 23.17
CA THR A 200 1.61 -9.16 24.10
C THR A 200 0.72 -10.30 23.60
N LEU A 201 0.32 -10.29 22.33
CA LEU A 201 -0.50 -11.37 21.74
C LEU A 201 0.22 -12.72 21.73
N ARG A 202 1.55 -12.74 21.60
CA ARG A 202 2.34 -13.98 21.71
C ARG A 202 2.38 -14.52 23.14
N LEU A 203 2.33 -13.65 24.14
CA LEU A 203 2.34 -14.02 25.56
C LEU A 203 0.98 -14.56 26.04
N ILE A 204 -0.13 -14.17 25.40
CA ILE A 204 -1.49 -14.63 25.75
C ILE A 204 -1.84 -15.95 25.01
N GLY A 205 -1.12 -16.28 23.94
CA GLY A 205 -1.32 -17.48 23.12
C GLY A 205 -0.49 -18.71 23.51
N THR A 206 0.12 -18.70 24.70
CA THR A 206 0.82 -19.84 25.34
C THR A 206 0.09 -20.25 26.61
#